data_AF-A0A3A4ZVU7-F1
#
_entry.id   AF-A0A3A4ZVU7-F1
#
_cell.length_a   1.000
_cell.length_b   1.000
_cell.length_c   1.000
_cell.angle_alpha   90.00
_cell.angle_beta   90.00
_cell.angle_gamma   90.00
#
_symmetry.space_group_name_H-M   'P 1'
#
loop_
_entity.id
_entity.type
_entity.pdbx_description
1 polymer ?
#
loop_
_entity_poly.entity_id
_entity_poly.type
_entity_poly.pdbx_seq_one_letter_code
_entity_poly.pdbx_strand_id
1 'polypeptide(L)' 'MVSLSILYYAYLVLLFLFFIFSFFVLYHLIRFGGLYIGSLVMVAVYIFISVMILSISFNSISKVDWQEPMVINYTLP' A
#
# COMPACT_ATOMS: atom_id res chain seq x y z
N MET A 1 5.23 -1.78 27.36
CA MET A 1 4.02 -2.11 26.59
C MET A 1 4.34 -1.87 25.12
N VAL A 2 4.21 -2.86 24.26
CA VAL A 2 4.36 -2.63 22.82
C VAL A 2 3.02 -2.10 22.31
N SER A 3 3.04 -0.87 21.82
CA SER A 3 1.86 -0.25 21.21
C SER A 3 1.66 -0.82 19.80
N LEU A 4 0.40 -0.90 19.36
CA LEU A 4 0.02 -1.26 17.99
C LEU A 4 0.70 -0.36 16.93
N SER A 5 1.20 0.82 17.33
CA SER A 5 1.99 1.76 16.54
C SER A 5 3.17 1.13 15.77
N ILE A 6 3.75 0.01 16.24
CA ILE A 6 4.84 -0.63 15.48
C ILE A 6 4.37 -1.19 14.12
N LEU A 7 3.14 -1.70 14.06
CA LEU A 7 2.52 -2.17 12.81
C LEU A 7 2.21 -1.01 11.88
N TYR A 8 1.85 0.15 12.43
CA TYR A 8 1.64 1.37 11.65
C TYR A 8 2.92 1.82 10.95
N TYR A 9 4.06 1.85 11.66
CA TYR A 9 5.34 2.20 11.03
C TYR A 9 5.75 1.19 9.95
N ALA A 10 5.55 -0.11 10.19
CA ALA A 10 5.80 -1.14 9.16
C ALA A 10 4.92 -0.93 7.92
N TYR A 11 3.63 -0.62 8.12
CA TYR A 11 2.71 -0.25 7.04
C TYR A 11 3.21 0.97 6.24
N LEU A 12 3.66 2.03 6.91
CA LEU A 12 4.18 3.22 6.24
C LEU A 12 5.44 2.93 5.40
N VAL A 13 6.34 2.07 5.89
CA VAL A 13 7.53 1.65 5.12
C VAL A 13 7.12 0.86 3.88
N LEU A 14 6.18 -0.07 4.00
CA LEU A 14 5.64 -0.82 2.86
C LEU A 14 4.95 0.10 1.85
N LEU A 15 4.18 1.09 2.33
CA LEU A 15 3.53 2.09 1.50
C LEU A 15 4.56 2.94 0.74
N PHE A 16 5.64 3.34 1.40
CA PHE A 16 6.74 4.07 0.77
C PHE A 16 7.44 3.25 -0.31
N LEU A 17 7.76 1.98 -0.03
CA LEU A 17 8.33 1.06 -1.02
C LEU A 17 7.37 0.86 -2.19
N PHE A 18 6.08 0.68 -1.93
CA PHE A 18 5.06 0.58 -2.96
C PHE A 18 5.10 1.79 -3.89
N PHE A 19 5.17 3.01 -3.39
CA PHE A 19 5.29 4.20 -4.24
C PHE A 19 6.57 4.23 -5.07
N ILE A 20 7.72 3.87 -4.47
CA ILE A 20 8.99 3.78 -5.21
C ILE A 20 8.88 2.79 -6.37
N PHE A 21 8.44 1.57 -6.10
CA PHE A 21 8.29 0.54 -7.13
C PHE A 21 7.24 0.91 -8.17
N SER A 22 6.14 1.53 -7.75
CA SER A 22 5.09 2.00 -8.67
C SER A 22 5.62 3.06 -9.63
N PHE A 23 6.44 3.99 -9.14
CA PHE A 23 7.09 4.98 -9.97
C PHE A 23 8.02 4.33 -11.00
N PHE A 24 8.84 3.35 -10.59
CA PHE A 24 9.71 2.61 -11.51
C PHE A 24 8.92 1.83 -12.56
N VAL A 25 7.84 1.15 -12.17
CA VAL A 25 6.98 0.40 -13.10
C VAL A 25 6.35 1.33 -14.13
N LEU A 26 5.77 2.44 -13.68
CA LEU A 26 5.17 3.44 -14.58
C LEU A 26 6.20 4.05 -15.52
N TYR A 27 7.35 4.47 -14.99
CA TYR A 27 8.46 4.98 -15.78
C TYR A 27 8.90 3.96 -16.83
N HIS A 28 9.06 2.69 -16.44
CA HIS A 28 9.50 1.63 -17.33
C HIS A 28 8.47 1.37 -18.45
N LEU A 29 7.18 1.33 -18.11
CA LEU A 29 6.12 1.10 -19.09
C LEU A 29 6.02 2.25 -20.09
N ILE A 30 6.12 3.50 -19.63
CA ILE A 30 6.07 4.69 -20.49
C ILE A 30 7.32 4.78 -21.37
N ARG A 31 8.51 4.49 -20.82
CA ARG A 31 9.77 4.66 -21.54
C ARG A 31 10.09 3.49 -22.49
N PHE A 32 9.77 2.26 -22.10
CA PHE A 32 10.19 1.05 -22.83
C PHE A 32 9.03 0.22 -23.38
N GLY A 33 7.80 0.42 -22.91
CA GLY A 33 6.61 -0.31 -23.39
C GLY A 33 6.12 0.09 -24.78
N GLY A 34 6.73 1.12 -25.39
CA GLY A 34 6.29 1.73 -26.64
C GLY A 34 4.99 2.54 -26.47
N LEU A 35 4.78 3.56 -27.29
CA LEU A 35 3.61 4.45 -27.22
C LEU A 35 2.43 3.90 -28.04
N TYR A 36 1.99 2.69 -27.72
CA TYR A 36 0.83 2.06 -28.37
C TYR A 36 -0.41 2.21 -27.48
N ILE A 37 -1.59 2.11 -28.09
CA ILE A 37 -2.86 2.17 -27.34
C ILE A 37 -2.89 1.15 -26.19
N GLY A 38 -2.30 -0.03 -26.39
CA GLY A 38 -2.24 -1.09 -25.39
C GLY A 38 -1.44 -0.70 -24.13
N SER A 39 -0.27 -0.08 -24.29
CA SER A 39 0.54 0.34 -23.14
C SER A 39 -0.13 1.46 -22.36
N LEU A 40 -0.78 2.41 -23.04
CA LEU A 40 -1.57 3.46 -22.40
C LEU A 40 -2.74 2.89 -21.59
N VAL A 41 -3.47 1.91 -22.13
CA VAL A 41 -4.53 1.22 -21.39
C VAL A 41 -3.97 0.50 -20.16
N MET A 42 -2.83 -0.17 -20.28
CA MET A 42 -2.18 -0.84 -19.15
C MET A 42 -1.74 0.16 -18.06
N VAL A 43 -1.20 1.33 -18.42
CA VAL A 43 -0.92 2.41 -17.45
C VAL A 43 -2.20 2.84 -16.74
N ALA A 44 -3.28 3.09 -17.48
CA ALA A 44 -4.55 3.56 -16.90
C ALA A 44 -5.14 2.52 -15.94
N VAL A 45 -5.16 1.24 -16.32
CA VAL A 45 -5.62 0.13 -15.48
C VAL A 45 -4.77 0.01 -14.22
N TYR A 46 -3.45 0.09 -14.36
CA TYR A 46 -2.53 0.04 -13.21
C TYR A 46 -2.79 1.17 -12.21
N ILE A 47 -2.92 2.41 -12.69
CA ILE A 47 -3.22 3.57 -11.84
C ILE A 47 -4.58 3.40 -11.16
N PHE A 48 -5.61 3.01 -11.90
CA PHE A 48 -6.95 2.81 -11.37
C PHE A 48 -6.98 1.77 -10.25
N ILE A 49 -6.40 0.60 -10.49
CA ILE A 49 -6.31 -0.48 -9.48
C ILE A 49 -5.51 -0.01 -8.26
N SER A 50 -4.39 0.69 -8.47
CA SER A 50 -3.57 1.22 -7.39
C SER A 50 -4.34 2.21 -6.50
N VAL A 51 -5.06 3.15 -7.11
CA VAL A 51 -5.92 4.11 -6.39
C VAL A 51 -7.02 3.39 -5.61
N MET A 52 -7.64 2.38 -6.21
CA MET A 52 -8.69 1.60 -5.55
C MET A 52 -8.14 0.87 -4.32
N ILE A 53 -7.00 0.17 -4.45
CA ILE A 53 -6.34 -0.54 -3.35
C ILE A 53 -5.94 0.44 -2.24
N LEU A 54 -5.33 1.57 -2.59
CA LEU A 54 -4.94 2.59 -1.61
C LEU A 54 -6.16 3.16 -0.88
N SER A 55 -7.25 3.42 -1.59
CA SER A 55 -8.49 3.94 -0.97
C SER A 55 -9.08 2.95 0.04
N ILE A 56 -9.15 1.67 -0.33
CA ILE A 56 -9.62 0.60 0.58
C ILE A 56 -8.67 0.47 1.78
N SER A 57 -7.36 0.51 1.53
CA SER A 57 -6.33 0.44 2.56
C SER A 57 -6.49 1.58 3.56
N PHE A 58 -6.53 2.83 3.10
CA PHE A 58 -6.69 4.01 3.94
C PHE A 58 -8.01 4.00 4.73
N ASN A 59 -9.13 3.60 4.11
CA ASN A 59 -10.40 3.48 4.81
C ASN A 59 -10.37 2.40 5.91
N SER A 60 -9.63 1.32 5.70
CA SER A 60 -9.49 0.25 6.68
C SER A 60 -8.63 0.70 7.86
N ILE A 61 -7.49 1.32 7.58
CA ILE A 61 -6.54 1.72 8.63
C ILE A 61 -6.97 2.96 9.41
N SER A 62 -7.81 3.83 8.85
CA SER A 62 -8.31 5.02 9.55
C SER A 62 -9.23 4.71 10.73
N LYS A 63 -9.72 3.46 10.81
CA LYS A 63 -10.61 2.99 11.88
C LYS A 63 -9.85 2.35 13.04
N VAL A 64 -8.54 2.16 12.90
CA VAL A 64 -7.69 1.50 13.90
C VAL A 64 -7.19 2.55 14.90
N ASP A 65 -7.36 2.28 16.19
CA ASP A 65 -6.71 3.05 17.24
C ASP A 65 -5.27 2.56 17.45
N TRP A 66 -4.31 3.34 16.98
CA TRP A 66 -2.89 3.01 17.06
C TRP A 66 -2.27 3.23 18.44
N GLN A 67 -3.00 3.91 19.34
CA GLN A 67 -2.58 4.14 20.72
C GLN A 67 -2.98 2.98 21.63
N GLU A 68 -3.84 2.08 21.15
CA GLU A 68 -4.29 0.93 21.92
C GLU A 68 -3.09 0.00 22.27
N PRO A 69 -2.94 -0.41 23.54
CA PRO A 69 -1.91 -1.36 23.94
C PRO A 69 -2.23 -2.74 23.34
N MET A 70 -1.21 -3.40 22.78
CA MET A 70 -1.37 -4.74 22.24
C MET A 70 -1.63 -5.73 23.40
N VAL A 71 -2.89 -6.17 23.56
CA VAL A 71 -3.26 -7.20 24.54
C VAL A 71 -3.04 -8.57 23.91
N ILE A 72 -1.93 -9.21 24.28
CA ILE A 72 -1.68 -10.61 23.93
C ILE A 72 -2.30 -11.45 25.05
N ASN A 73 -3.52 -11.96 24.84
CA ASN A 73 -4.13 -12.91 25.77
C ASN A 73 -3.45 -14.27 25.63
N TYR A 74 -2.52 -14.57 26.51
CA TYR A 74 -2.05 -15.94 26.74
C TYR A 74 -3.06 -16.63 27.67
N THR A 75 -4.18 -17.09 27.10
CA THR A 75 -4.95 -18.15 27.76
C THR A 75 -4.08 -19.41 27.72
N LEU A 76 -3.37 -19.67 28.83
CA LEU A 76 -2.82 -21.00 29.09
C LEU A 76 -4.02 -21.98 29.13
N PRO A 77 -3.93 -23.14 28.47
CA PRO A 77 -4.96 -24.17 28.54
C PRO A 77 -5.18 -24.66 29.98
#